data_AF-A0A496VHS5-F1
#
_entry.id   AF-A0A496VHS5-F1
#
_cell.length_a   1.000
_cell.length_b   1.000
_cell.length_c   1.000
_cell.angle_alpha   90.00
_cell.angle_beta   90.00
_cell.angle_gamma   90.00
#
_symmetry.space_group_name_H-M   'P 1'
#
loop_
_entity.id
_entity.type
_entity.pdbx_description
1 polymer ?
#
loop_
_entity_poly.entity_id
_entity_poly.type
_entity_poly.pdbx_seq_one_letter_code
_entity_poly.pdbx_strand_id
1 'polypeptide(L)' 'MRKFSSYGPIDPELHYHVPRQELVNGAIQELLGDNPGKGGHYITVWAPRETGKTWSMRVVKVGN' A
#
# COMPACT_ATOMS: atom_id res chain seq x y z
N MET A 1 23.80 -4.45 -6.75
CA MET A 1 22.87 -3.43 -7.29
C MET A 1 21.49 -4.09 -7.40
N ARG A 2 20.44 -3.45 -6.87
CA ARG A 2 19.07 -3.98 -6.96
C ARG A 2 18.59 -3.97 -8.42
N LYS A 3 17.69 -4.88 -8.79
CA LYS A 3 17.18 -5.02 -10.17
C LYS A 3 15.77 -4.44 -10.32
N PHE A 4 15.46 -3.94 -11.51
CA PHE A 4 14.07 -3.62 -11.84
C PHE A 4 13.26 -4.91 -11.97
N SER A 5 12.06 -4.92 -11.40
CA SER A 5 11.07 -5.96 -11.58
C SER A 5 9.73 -5.34 -11.96
N SER A 6 9.14 -5.82 -13.05
CA SER A 6 7.81 -5.42 -13.54
C SER A 6 6.73 -6.45 -13.21
N TYR A 7 7.11 -7.64 -12.74
CA TYR A 7 6.20 -8.76 -12.51
C TYR A 7 6.24 -9.19 -11.05
N GLY A 8 5.06 -9.25 -10.44
CA GLY A 8 4.90 -9.83 -9.12
C GLY A 8 5.40 -8.94 -7.97
N PRO A 9 5.43 -9.52 -6.76
CA PRO A 9 5.72 -8.76 -5.55
C PRO A 9 7.12 -8.19 -5.55
N ILE A 10 7.24 -6.95 -5.09
CA ILE A 10 8.52 -6.31 -4.88
C ILE A 10 9.15 -6.91 -3.62
N ASP A 11 10.29 -7.56 -3.80
CA ASP A 11 11.20 -7.94 -2.74
C ASP A 11 12.18 -6.76 -2.50
N PRO A 12 12.13 -6.06 -1.36
CA PRO A 12 13.00 -4.91 -1.10
C PRO A 12 14.49 -5.23 -1.04
N GLU A 13 14.88 -6.49 -0.82
CA GLU A 13 16.29 -6.90 -0.80
C GLU A 13 16.83 -7.07 -2.22
N LEU A 14 16.00 -7.56 -3.14
CA LEU A 14 16.38 -7.87 -4.53
C LEU A 14 16.02 -6.77 -5.54
N HIS A 15 14.87 -6.13 -5.36
CA HIS A 15 14.24 -5.25 -6.36
C HIS A 15 14.37 -3.76 -5.99
N TYR A 16 14.51 -2.93 -7.02
CA TYR A 16 14.46 -1.48 -6.85
C TYR A 16 13.08 -1.08 -6.33
N HIS A 17 13.04 -0.38 -5.20
CA HIS A 17 11.81 0.13 -4.62
C HIS A 17 12.08 1.43 -3.86
N VAL A 18 11.04 2.26 -3.76
CA VAL A 18 11.02 3.46 -2.93
C VAL A 18 9.86 3.33 -1.93
N PRO A 19 10.10 3.50 -0.62
CA PRO A 19 9.04 3.49 0.38
C PRO A 19 7.99 4.58 0.12
N ARG A 20 6.70 4.26 0.27
CA ARG A 20 5.58 5.19 0.09
C ARG A 20 4.82 5.41 1.40
N GLN A 21 5.55 5.68 2.48
CA GLN A 21 4.98 5.64 3.84
C GLN A 21 3.81 6.58 4.04
N GLU A 22 3.86 7.80 3.48
CA GLU A 22 2.75 8.77 3.56
C GLU A 22 1.47 8.22 2.93
N LEU A 23 1.57 7.62 1.74
CA LEU A 23 0.43 7.01 1.05
C LEU A 23 -0.13 5.80 1.83
N VAL A 24 0.77 4.99 2.42
CA VAL A 24 0.36 3.86 3.25
C VAL A 24 -0.35 4.34 4.51
N ASN A 25 0.18 5.34 5.19
CA ASN A 25 -0.42 5.91 6.39
C ASN A 25 -1.80 6.51 6.08
N GLY A 26 -1.92 7.28 4.99
CA GLY A 26 -3.21 7.83 4.56
C GLY A 26 -4.24 6.74 4.27
N ALA A 27 -3.86 5.68 3.54
CA ALA A 27 -4.75 4.55 3.30
C ALA A 27 -5.18 3.84 4.58
N ILE A 28 -4.29 3.68 5.57
CA ILE A 28 -4.62 3.11 6.89
C ILE A 28 -5.63 4.00 7.61
N GLN A 29 -5.45 5.32 7.60
CA GLN A 29 -6.40 6.25 8.22
C GLN A 29 -7.78 6.17 7.57
N GLU A 30 -7.87 6.15 6.23
CA GLU A 30 -9.14 5.99 5.52
C GLU A 30 -9.82 4.64 5.82
N LEU A 31 -9.03 3.57 5.99
CA LEU A 31 -9.53 2.24 6.35
C LEU A 31 -10.07 2.18 7.78
N LEU A 32 -9.42 2.87 8.72
CA LEU A 32 -9.80 2.88 10.13
C LEU A 32 -10.91 3.89 10.45
N GLY A 33 -10.94 4.99 9.71
CA GLY A 33 -11.79 6.15 9.98
C GLY A 33 -11.49 6.80 11.33
N ASP A 34 -12.34 7.76 11.71
CA ASP A 34 -12.17 8.52 12.95
C ASP A 34 -12.47 7.68 14.22
N ASN A 35 -13.21 6.58 14.07
CA ASN A 35 -13.61 5.70 15.18
C ASN A 35 -13.28 4.23 14.90
N PRO A 36 -12.01 3.82 15.00
CA PRO A 36 -11.57 2.45 14.69
C PRO A 36 -12.32 1.35 15.46
N GLY A 37 -12.76 1.66 16.69
CA GLY A 37 -13.51 0.74 17.55
C GLY A 37 -14.93 0.42 17.08
N LYS A 38 -15.44 1.11 16.05
CA LYS A 38 -16.75 0.85 15.44
C LYS A 38 -16.67 0.03 14.14
N GLY A 39 -15.49 -0.47 13.80
CA GLY A 39 -15.22 -1.23 12.58
C GLY A 39 -14.56 -0.38 11.50
N GLY A 40 -13.94 -1.04 10.53
CA GLY A 40 -13.26 -0.39 9.40
C GLY A 40 -14.19 -0.04 8.24
N HIS A 41 -13.66 0.72 7.30
CA HIS A 41 -14.36 1.20 6.10
C HIS A 41 -13.86 0.49 4.84
N TYR A 42 -14.77 0.32 3.88
CA TYR A 42 -14.35 0.05 2.50
C TYR A 42 -13.84 1.35 1.89
N ILE A 43 -12.62 1.29 1.36
CA ILE A 43 -12.00 2.42 0.66
C ILE A 43 -11.93 2.13 -0.84
N THR A 44 -12.01 3.20 -1.64
CA THR A 44 -11.79 3.11 -3.08
C THR A 44 -10.45 3.74 -3.43
N VAL A 45 -9.61 3.02 -4.17
CA VAL A 45 -8.31 3.54 -4.62
C VAL A 45 -8.35 3.82 -6.10
N TRP A 46 -8.25 5.11 -6.45
CA TRP A 46 -8.24 5.58 -7.83
C TRP A 46 -6.82 5.89 -8.29
N ALA A 47 -6.42 5.30 -9.41
CA ALA A 47 -5.20 5.66 -10.11
C ALA A 47 -5.20 5.09 -11.54
N PRO A 48 -4.48 5.71 -12.50
CA PRO A 48 -4.26 5.16 -13.84
C PRO A 48 -3.75 3.71 -13.83
N ARG A 49 -3.82 3.01 -14.97
CA ARG A 49 -3.26 1.66 -15.11
C ARG A 49 -1.76 1.65 -14.74
N GLU A 50 -1.32 0.55 -14.16
CA GLU A 50 0.11 0.26 -13.84
C GLU A 50 0.80 1.20 -12.84
N THR A 51 0.06 2.02 -12.10
CA THR A 51 0.59 2.93 -11.05
C THR A 51 0.95 2.26 -9.71
N GLY A 52 0.83 0.94 -9.64
CA GLY A 52 1.15 0.17 -8.43
C GLY A 52 0.06 0.22 -7.34
N LYS A 53 -1.20 0.51 -7.69
CA LYS A 53 -2.34 0.47 -6.76
C LYS A 53 -2.45 -0.86 -6.01
N THR A 54 -2.45 -1.99 -6.73
CA THR A 54 -2.48 -3.34 -6.14
C THR A 54 -1.30 -3.61 -5.21
N TRP A 55 -0.09 -3.13 -5.58
CA TRP A 55 1.11 -3.33 -4.77
C TRP A 55 1.10 -2.49 -3.51
N SER A 56 0.61 -1.25 -3.59
CA SER A 56 0.47 -0.36 -2.44
C SER A 56 -0.48 -0.96 -1.39
N MET A 57 -1.56 -1.63 -1.82
CA MET A 57 -2.52 -2.26 -0.90
C MET A 57 -1.93 -3.46 -0.12
N ARG A 58 -0.90 -4.14 -0.63
CA ARG A 58 -0.28 -5.27 0.09
C ARG A 58 0.50 -4.85 1.33
N VAL A 59 0.98 -3.61 1.35
CA VAL A 59 1.75 -3.05 2.47
C VAL A 59 0.88 -2.23 3.42
N VAL A 60 -0.38 -1.97 3.05
CA VAL A 60 -1.39 -1.39 3.94
C VAL A 60 -1.85 -2.49 4.90
N LYS A 61 -1.33 -2.44 6.13
CA LYS A 61 -1.69 -3.35 7.21
C LYS A 61 -1.98 -2.53 8.45
N VAL A 62 -3.17 -2.70 9.00
CA VAL A 62 -3.46 -2.31 10.39
C VAL A 62 -2.75 -3.35 11.28
N GLY A 63 -2.15 -2.92 12.38
CA GLY A 63 -1.27 -3.75 13.22
C GLY A 63 -1.80 -5.15 13.55
N ASN A 64 -0.88 -6.08 13.84
CA ASN A 64 -1.18 -7.42 14.36
C ASN A 64 -1.93 -7.34 15.70
#